data_AF-A0A2E6QLP4-F1
#
_entry.id   AF-A0A2E6QLP4-F1
#
_cell.length_a   1.000
_cell.length_b   1.000
_cell.length_c   1.000
_cell.angle_alpha   90.00
_cell.angle_beta   90.00
_cell.angle_gamma   90.00
#
_symmetry.space_group_name_H-M   'P 1'
#
loop_
_entity.id
_entity.type
_entity.pdbx_description
1 polymer ?
#
loop_
_entity_poly.entity_id
_entity_poly.type
_entity_poly.pdbx_seq_one_letter_code
_entity_poly.pdbx_strand_id
1 'polypeptide(L)'
;MQAAASTMGILEIVVLILIGGALGGAAEFLRRFSFADGRLVLLYGSVDGSEAERIEKRVGFGSAALLLLFAMTIGFAGALGVQFVLVTLDAVKILDTPEHKLFLLSISAAAGFGARQLLIKLSHKLEEQIRAAEEKAVAAGRKAESAAALATTTSRESVYDAQFVNSVESVIRGEAGPATTEHVLHRLREITAEDPLRGAFAIPLSFLLRNRGRLPEALDVIERFLRAKEAVGETDEKYGSALYNKACFLALRFAQSGNDADRKAALETLERSLKVNDDNWTYALVDDDLASLREDQAFKALAGSAPDWARKQ
;
A
#
# COMPACT_ATOMS: atom_id res chain seq x y z
N MET A 1 66.43 -15.60 -44.68
CA MET A 1 66.26 -16.36 -43.42
C MET A 1 65.08 -15.77 -42.67
N GLN A 2 63.89 -16.38 -42.77
CA GLN A 2 62.78 -16.04 -41.86
C GLN A 2 63.07 -16.72 -40.52
N ALA A 3 63.36 -15.93 -39.49
CA ALA A 3 63.41 -16.44 -38.13
C ALA A 3 61.98 -16.90 -37.76
N ALA A 4 61.83 -18.16 -37.36
CA ALA A 4 60.56 -18.67 -36.86
C ALA A 4 60.16 -17.84 -35.63
N ALA A 5 59.13 -17.01 -35.77
CA ALA A 5 58.54 -16.30 -34.64
C ALA A 5 57.88 -17.36 -33.74
N SER A 6 58.48 -17.63 -32.59
CA SER A 6 57.90 -18.51 -31.59
C SER A 6 56.67 -17.83 -31.02
N THR A 7 55.49 -18.29 -31.42
CA THR A 7 54.22 -17.87 -30.82
C THR A 7 54.29 -18.09 -29.32
N MET A 8 54.02 -17.05 -28.54
CA MET A 8 54.07 -17.10 -27.08
C MET A 8 53.08 -18.15 -26.55
N GLY A 9 53.57 -19.08 -25.75
CA GLY A 9 52.70 -20.09 -25.12
C GLY A 9 51.77 -19.43 -24.11
N ILE A 10 50.51 -19.86 -24.04
CA ILE A 10 49.53 -19.40 -23.04
C ILE A 10 50.09 -19.47 -21.62
N LEU A 11 50.90 -20.50 -21.33
CA LEU A 11 51.57 -20.65 -20.04
C LEU A 11 52.52 -19.49 -19.72
N GLU A 12 53.28 -19.02 -20.71
CA GLU A 12 54.22 -17.90 -20.52
C GLU A 12 53.46 -16.60 -20.21
N ILE A 13 52.34 -16.37 -20.90
CA ILE A 13 51.46 -15.21 -20.66
C ILE A 13 50.93 -15.25 -19.22
N VAL A 14 50.40 -16.40 -18.78
CA VAL A 14 49.88 -16.58 -17.42
C VAL A 14 50.99 -16.35 -16.38
N VAL A 15 52.19 -16.89 -16.60
CA VAL A 15 53.33 -16.70 -15.69
C VAL A 15 53.71 -15.22 -15.58
N LEU A 16 53.76 -14.46 -16.69
CA LEU A 16 54.04 -13.03 -16.65
C LEU A 16 52.95 -12.24 -15.89
N ILE A 17 51.68 -12.58 -16.09
CA ILE A 17 50.57 -11.95 -15.37
C ILE A 17 50.69 -12.20 -13.87
N LEU A 18 50.97 -13.44 -13.48
CA LEU A 18 51.16 -13.79 -12.07
C LEU A 18 52.35 -13.05 -11.49
N ILE A 19 53.54 -13.11 -12.10
CA ILE A 19 54.73 -12.40 -11.62
C ILE A 19 54.46 -10.91 -11.46
N GLY A 20 53.84 -10.28 -12.48
CA GLY A 20 53.43 -8.87 -12.40
C GLY A 20 52.50 -8.61 -11.23
N GLY A 21 51.44 -9.40 -11.08
CA GLY A 21 50.49 -9.28 -9.97
C GLY A 21 51.15 -9.42 -8.59
N ALA A 22 52.05 -10.40 -8.40
CA ALA A 22 52.83 -10.54 -7.16
C ALA A 22 53.68 -9.30 -6.88
N LEU A 23 54.41 -8.81 -7.88
CA LEU A 23 55.25 -7.62 -7.74
C LEU A 23 54.42 -6.39 -7.35
N GLY A 24 53.25 -6.24 -7.97
CA GLY A 24 52.28 -5.21 -7.61
C GLY A 24 51.81 -5.31 -6.16
N GLY A 25 51.42 -6.51 -5.73
CA GLY A 25 51.00 -6.78 -4.36
C GLY A 25 52.13 -6.59 -3.34
N ALA A 26 53.36 -6.99 -3.68
CA ALA A 26 54.54 -6.78 -2.85
C ALA A 26 54.90 -5.28 -2.74
N ALA A 27 54.83 -4.52 -3.84
CA ALA A 27 55.04 -3.07 -3.82
C ALA A 27 53.97 -2.36 -2.98
N GLU A 28 52.71 -2.78 -3.10
CA GLU A 28 51.59 -2.30 -2.27
C GLU A 28 51.84 -2.54 -0.79
N PHE A 29 52.29 -3.75 -0.46
CA PHE A 29 52.68 -4.14 0.88
C PHE A 29 53.83 -3.28 1.41
N LEU A 30 54.95 -3.18 0.68
CA LEU A 30 56.13 -2.43 1.09
C LEU A 30 55.82 -0.94 1.32
N ARG A 31 54.93 -0.35 0.50
CA ARG A 31 54.47 1.04 0.70
C ARG A 31 53.81 1.28 2.05
N ARG A 32 53.23 0.24 2.67
CA ARG A 32 52.59 0.32 3.99
C ARG A 32 53.57 0.14 5.14
N PHE A 33 54.80 -0.27 4.89
CA PHE A 33 55.79 -0.39 5.94
C PHE A 33 56.68 0.84 6.01
N SER A 34 56.89 1.31 7.22
CA SER A 34 57.94 2.27 7.53
C SER A 34 58.90 1.62 8.52
N PHE A 35 60.19 1.87 8.32
CA PHE A 35 61.21 1.50 9.29
C PHE A 35 61.48 2.73 10.16
N ALA A 36 61.04 2.66 11.42
CA ALA A 36 61.23 3.74 12.40
C ALA A 36 61.83 3.12 13.67
N ASP A 37 62.85 3.78 14.24
CA ASP A 37 63.50 3.39 15.50
C ASP A 37 63.97 1.93 15.56
N GLY A 38 64.54 1.43 14.46
CA GLY A 38 65.04 0.05 14.38
C GLY A 38 63.93 -1.00 14.28
N ARG A 39 62.68 -0.60 14.02
CA ARG A 39 61.51 -1.47 14.05
C ARG A 39 60.67 -1.32 12.78
N LEU A 40 60.06 -2.44 12.40
CA LEU A 40 59.13 -2.52 11.29
C LEU A 40 57.72 -2.13 11.77
N VAL A 41 57.19 -1.02 11.27
CA VAL A 41 55.86 -0.50 11.62
C VAL A 41 54.95 -0.58 10.40
N LEU A 42 53.75 -1.15 10.60
CA LEU A 42 52.72 -1.20 9.56
C LEU A 42 51.81 0.03 9.69
N LEU A 43 51.78 0.85 8.64
CA LEU A 43 50.92 2.01 8.53
C LEU A 43 49.53 1.58 8.03
N TYR A 44 48.54 1.65 8.91
CA TYR A 44 47.14 1.58 8.53
C TYR A 44 46.63 3.00 8.26
N GLY A 45 46.48 3.37 6.99
CA GLY A 45 45.74 4.57 6.61
C GLY A 45 44.27 4.25 6.42
N SER A 46 43.37 5.09 6.96
CA SER A 46 41.98 5.13 6.50
C SER A 46 41.96 5.42 4.99
N VAL A 47 41.09 4.72 4.26
CA VAL A 47 40.98 4.82 2.80
C VAL A 47 40.50 6.21 2.34
N ASP A 48 39.96 7.02 3.26
CA ASP A 48 39.30 8.28 2.93
C ASP A 48 40.19 9.52 2.95
N GLY A 49 41.51 9.37 3.19
CA GLY A 49 42.46 10.48 3.09
C GLY A 49 42.26 11.60 4.12
N SER A 50 41.28 11.49 5.02
CA SER A 50 41.28 12.24 6.28
C SER A 50 42.53 11.82 7.06
N GLU A 51 43.10 12.74 7.85
CA GLU A 51 44.26 12.53 8.72
C GLU A 51 43.96 11.48 9.81
N ALA A 52 43.73 10.24 9.39
CA ALA A 52 43.46 9.13 10.24
C ALA A 52 44.73 8.85 11.03
N GLU A 53 44.61 9.07 12.33
CA GLU A 53 45.39 8.51 13.41
C GLU A 53 46.23 7.34 12.92
N ARG A 54 47.54 7.58 12.72
CA ARG A 54 48.47 6.53 12.30
C ARG A 54 48.54 5.50 13.42
N ILE A 55 47.74 4.45 13.31
CA ILE A 55 47.81 3.34 14.24
C ILE A 55 49.07 2.55 13.91
N GLU A 56 50.12 2.81 14.67
CA GLU A 56 51.38 2.08 14.58
C GLU A 56 51.25 0.72 15.26
N LYS A 57 50.98 -0.33 14.47
CA LYS A 57 50.97 -1.69 14.99
C LYS A 57 52.35 -2.33 14.80
N ARG A 58 52.91 -2.84 15.89
CA ARG A 58 54.14 -3.65 15.86
C ARG A 58 53.83 -4.99 15.20
N VAL A 59 54.60 -5.35 14.18
CA VAL A 59 54.44 -6.61 13.45
C VAL A 59 55.74 -7.40 13.56
N GLY A 60 55.66 -8.62 14.09
CA GLY A 60 56.80 -9.54 14.10
C GLY A 60 57.15 -10.01 12.69
N PHE A 61 58.40 -10.42 12.47
CA PHE A 61 58.89 -10.85 11.15
C PHE A 61 58.03 -11.95 10.52
N GLY A 62 57.59 -12.95 11.30
CA GLY A 62 56.71 -14.01 10.80
C GLY A 62 55.34 -13.50 10.33
N SER A 63 54.75 -12.55 11.06
CA SER A 63 53.49 -11.91 10.65
C SER A 63 53.67 -11.03 9.41
N ALA A 64 54.81 -10.35 9.28
CA ALA A 64 55.13 -9.57 8.09
C ALA A 64 55.27 -10.45 6.84
N ALA A 65 55.95 -11.60 6.95
CA ALA A 65 56.06 -12.57 5.87
C ALA A 65 54.70 -13.12 5.43
N LEU A 66 53.81 -13.46 6.39
CA LEU A 66 52.46 -13.93 6.08
C LEU A 66 51.62 -12.86 5.39
N LEU A 67 51.69 -11.61 5.87
CA LEU A 67 50.98 -10.49 5.26
C LEU A 67 51.52 -10.15 3.85
N LEU A 68 52.81 -10.34 3.59
CA LEU A 68 53.41 -10.19 2.26
C LEU A 68 52.86 -11.26 1.31
N LEU A 69 52.83 -12.53 1.75
CA LEU A 69 52.23 -13.61 0.97
C LEU A 69 50.77 -13.29 0.62
N PHE A 70 50.00 -12.80 1.59
CA PHE A 70 48.61 -12.39 1.38
C PHE A 70 48.46 -11.19 0.42
N ALA A 71 49.37 -10.21 0.50
CA ALA A 71 49.36 -9.09 -0.42
C ALA A 71 49.69 -9.53 -1.85
N MET A 72 50.62 -10.46 -2.03
CA MET A 72 50.94 -11.04 -3.34
C MET A 72 49.76 -11.86 -3.89
N THR A 73 49.03 -12.62 -3.07
CA THR A 73 47.84 -13.35 -3.54
C THR A 73 46.71 -12.43 -3.98
N ILE A 74 46.45 -11.34 -3.24
CA ILE A 74 45.53 -10.29 -3.70
C ILE A 74 46.04 -9.67 -5.01
N GLY A 75 47.34 -9.43 -5.11
CA GLY A 75 47.98 -8.92 -6.31
C GLY A 75 47.77 -9.82 -7.54
N PHE A 76 47.92 -11.14 -7.37
CA PHE A 76 47.62 -12.12 -8.41
C PHE A 76 46.16 -12.04 -8.87
N ALA A 77 45.21 -12.06 -7.93
CA ALA A 77 43.79 -12.01 -8.23
C ALA A 77 43.42 -10.71 -8.96
N GLY A 78 44.00 -9.59 -8.53
CA GLY A 78 43.87 -8.29 -9.18
C GLY A 78 44.35 -8.27 -10.62
N ALA A 79 45.56 -8.79 -10.86
CA ALA A 79 46.13 -8.90 -12.19
C ALA A 79 45.28 -9.78 -13.11
N LEU A 80 44.86 -10.95 -12.65
CA LEU A 80 43.96 -11.83 -13.41
C LEU A 80 42.63 -11.15 -13.74
N GLY A 81 42.04 -10.42 -12.79
CA GLY A 81 40.78 -9.69 -13.01
C GLY A 81 40.89 -8.63 -14.09
N VAL A 82 41.97 -7.82 -14.10
CA VAL A 82 42.19 -6.81 -15.14
C VAL A 82 42.45 -7.46 -16.49
N GLN A 83 43.24 -8.53 -16.55
CA GLN A 83 43.52 -9.23 -17.81
C GLN A 83 42.25 -9.88 -18.38
N PHE A 84 41.39 -10.43 -17.54
CA PHE A 84 40.08 -10.93 -17.96
C PHE A 84 39.22 -9.83 -18.61
N VAL A 85 39.19 -8.63 -18.03
CA VAL A 85 38.48 -7.48 -18.62
C VAL A 85 39.11 -7.07 -19.95
N LEU A 86 40.44 -6.99 -20.04
CA LEU A 86 41.13 -6.61 -21.27
C LEU A 86 40.88 -7.60 -22.41
N VAL A 87 40.83 -8.91 -22.12
CA VAL A 87 40.44 -9.95 -23.08
C VAL A 87 38.97 -9.80 -23.49
N THR A 88 38.08 -9.54 -22.54
CA THR A 88 36.64 -9.35 -22.82
C THR A 88 36.38 -8.13 -23.72
N LEU A 89 37.22 -7.10 -23.61
CA LEU A 89 37.13 -5.88 -24.43
C LEU A 89 37.84 -6.00 -25.79
N ASP A 90 38.39 -7.16 -26.15
CA ASP A 90 39.22 -7.37 -27.35
C ASP A 90 40.41 -6.37 -27.46
N ALA A 91 40.87 -5.87 -26.30
CA ALA A 91 41.91 -4.84 -26.24
C ALA A 91 43.33 -5.40 -26.40
N VAL A 92 43.48 -6.73 -26.40
CA VAL A 92 44.76 -7.42 -26.44
C VAL A 92 44.85 -8.24 -27.73
N LYS A 93 45.53 -7.68 -28.75
CA LYS A 93 45.89 -8.41 -29.97
C LYS A 93 47.31 -8.97 -29.84
N ILE A 94 47.51 -10.14 -30.47
CA ILE A 94 48.66 -11.08 -30.40
C ILE A 94 49.98 -10.47 -29.86
N LEU A 95 50.44 -11.02 -28.74
CA LEU A 95 51.55 -10.53 -27.90
C LEU A 95 52.89 -11.24 -28.17
N ASP A 96 53.45 -11.17 -29.38
CA ASP A 96 54.70 -11.89 -29.68
C ASP A 96 55.98 -11.04 -29.60
N THR A 97 55.88 -9.73 -29.33
CA THR A 97 57.06 -8.87 -29.23
C THR A 97 57.52 -8.67 -27.78
N PRO A 98 58.82 -8.45 -27.51
CA PRO A 98 59.32 -8.16 -26.17
C PRO A 98 58.63 -6.96 -25.49
N GLU A 99 58.25 -5.96 -26.28
CA GLU A 99 57.52 -4.77 -25.81
C GLU A 99 56.15 -5.15 -25.25
N HIS A 100 55.46 -6.07 -25.91
CA HIS A 100 54.18 -6.61 -25.44
C HIS A 100 54.30 -7.36 -24.11
N LYS A 101 55.39 -8.11 -23.91
CA LYS A 101 55.66 -8.82 -22.65
C LYS A 101 55.90 -7.84 -21.49
N LEU A 102 56.68 -6.79 -21.73
CA LEU A 102 56.92 -5.73 -20.74
C LEU A 102 55.65 -4.95 -20.42
N PHE A 103 54.82 -4.67 -21.42
CA PHE A 103 53.53 -4.03 -21.24
C PHE A 103 52.59 -4.88 -20.39
N LEU A 104 52.45 -6.17 -20.70
CA LEU A 104 51.63 -7.12 -19.94
C LEU A 104 52.06 -7.22 -18.47
N LEU A 105 53.37 -7.32 -18.24
CA LEU A 105 53.94 -7.35 -16.90
C LEU A 105 53.63 -6.05 -16.13
N SER A 106 53.81 -4.90 -16.78
CA SER A 106 53.61 -3.58 -16.16
C SER A 106 52.15 -3.34 -15.78
N ILE A 107 51.21 -3.67 -16.67
CA ILE A 107 49.77 -3.59 -16.37
C ILE A 107 49.39 -4.56 -15.25
N SER A 108 49.95 -5.77 -15.26
CA SER A 108 49.66 -6.76 -14.21
C SER A 108 50.19 -6.31 -12.84
N ALA A 109 51.35 -5.64 -12.80
CA ALA A 109 51.86 -5.02 -11.59
C ALA A 109 51.01 -3.83 -11.11
N ALA A 110 50.59 -2.94 -12.01
CA ALA A 110 49.68 -1.85 -11.67
C ALA A 110 48.33 -2.36 -11.14
N ALA A 111 47.77 -3.39 -11.80
CA ALA A 111 46.56 -4.06 -11.37
C ALA A 111 46.70 -4.71 -10.00
N GLY A 112 47.79 -5.45 -9.77
CA GLY A 112 48.08 -6.08 -8.49
C GLY A 112 48.25 -5.07 -7.35
N PHE A 113 48.86 -3.92 -7.64
CA PHE A 113 48.98 -2.81 -6.68
C PHE A 113 47.62 -2.19 -6.33
N GLY A 114 46.76 -1.97 -7.34
CA GLY A 114 45.45 -1.33 -7.16
C GLY A 114 44.36 -2.23 -6.57
N ALA A 115 44.47 -3.56 -6.72
CA ALA A 115 43.42 -4.52 -6.41
C ALA A 115 42.90 -4.42 -4.98
N ARG A 116 43.80 -4.29 -4.01
CA ARG A 116 43.41 -4.20 -2.59
C ARG A 116 42.60 -2.94 -2.28
N GLN A 117 42.95 -1.81 -2.88
CA GLN A 117 42.21 -0.55 -2.67
C GLN A 117 40.81 -0.63 -3.28
N LEU A 118 40.69 -1.26 -4.45
CA LEU A 118 39.39 -1.50 -5.09
C LEU A 118 38.52 -2.45 -4.26
N LEU A 119 39.09 -3.54 -3.73
CA LEU A 119 38.35 -4.49 -2.90
C LEU A 119 37.75 -3.83 -1.65
N ILE A 120 38.49 -2.96 -0.97
CA ILE A 120 37.97 -2.26 0.22
C ILE A 120 36.80 -1.36 -0.17
N LYS A 121 36.94 -0.58 -1.26
CA LYS A 121 35.87 0.30 -1.75
C LYS A 121 34.63 -0.48 -2.21
N LEU A 122 34.82 -1.62 -2.87
CA LEU A 122 33.72 -2.49 -3.31
C LEU A 122 33.02 -3.14 -2.12
N SER A 123 33.76 -3.60 -1.11
CA SER A 123 33.18 -4.17 0.11
C SER A 123 32.26 -3.18 0.81
N HIS A 124 32.72 -1.94 0.99
CA HIS A 124 31.91 -0.90 1.63
C HIS A 124 30.64 -0.59 0.83
N LYS A 125 30.75 -0.46 -0.50
CA LYS A 125 29.57 -0.24 -1.37
C LYS A 125 28.59 -1.40 -1.34
N LEU A 126 29.07 -2.65 -1.29
CA LEU A 126 28.22 -3.83 -1.19
C LEU A 126 27.49 -3.90 0.15
N GLU A 127 28.18 -3.58 1.24
CA GLU A 127 27.59 -3.51 2.58
C GLU A 127 26.49 -2.43 2.65
N GLU A 128 26.75 -1.26 2.08
CA GLU A 128 25.76 -0.18 1.96
C GLU A 128 24.53 -0.61 1.12
N GLN A 129 24.76 -1.30 0.00
CA GLN A 129 23.67 -1.82 -0.84
C GLN A 129 22.83 -2.89 -0.14
N ILE A 130 23.47 -3.81 0.60
CA ILE A 130 22.78 -4.85 1.37
C ILE A 130 21.91 -4.20 2.44
N ARG A 131 22.46 -3.24 3.20
CA ARG A 131 21.72 -2.53 4.25
C ARG A 131 20.52 -1.76 3.70
N ALA A 132 20.69 -1.06 2.57
CA ALA A 132 19.60 -0.36 1.91
C ALA A 132 18.52 -1.32 1.36
N ALA A 133 18.90 -2.52 0.89
CA ALA A 133 17.96 -3.54 0.46
C ALA A 133 17.16 -4.13 1.63
N GLU A 134 17.82 -4.38 2.76
CA GLU A 134 17.18 -4.89 3.98
C GLU A 134 16.16 -3.90 4.55
N GLU A 135 16.50 -2.61 4.62
CA GLU A 135 15.57 -1.56 5.07
C GLU A 135 14.32 -1.48 4.18
N LYS A 136 14.50 -1.58 2.85
CA LYS A 136 13.38 -1.62 1.90
C LYS A 136 12.50 -2.85 2.09
N ALA A 137 13.09 -4.02 2.34
CA ALA A 137 12.35 -5.25 2.59
C ALA A 137 11.52 -5.17 3.88
N VAL A 138 12.09 -4.64 4.96
CA VAL A 138 11.37 -4.44 6.24
C VAL A 138 10.22 -3.43 6.08
N ALA A 139 10.45 -2.33 5.37
CA ALA A 139 9.40 -1.34 5.10
C ALA A 139 8.26 -1.91 4.25
N ALA A 140 8.58 -2.74 3.25
CA ALA A 140 7.57 -3.44 2.44
C ALA A 140 6.77 -4.45 3.27
N GLY A 141 7.43 -5.22 4.15
CA GLY A 141 6.79 -6.16 5.05
C GLY A 141 5.77 -5.50 5.99
N ARG A 142 6.14 -4.39 6.63
CA ARG A 142 5.22 -3.63 7.50
C ARG A 142 4.00 -3.08 6.74
N LYS A 143 4.19 -2.61 5.51
CA LYS A 143 3.08 -2.14 4.66
C LYS A 143 2.12 -3.29 4.32
N ALA A 144 2.64 -4.45 3.96
CA ALA A 144 1.82 -5.62 3.64
C ALA A 144 1.01 -6.09 4.86
N GLU A 145 1.61 -6.13 6.05
CA GLU A 145 0.92 -6.51 7.28
C GLU A 145 -0.20 -5.53 7.65
N SER A 146 0.05 -4.22 7.53
CA SER A 146 -0.96 -3.19 7.77
C SER A 146 -2.14 -3.27 6.78
N ALA A 147 -1.86 -3.58 5.50
CA ALA A 147 -2.89 -3.76 4.49
C ALA A 147 -3.71 -5.04 4.72
N ALA A 148 -3.07 -6.12 5.14
CA ALA A 148 -3.74 -7.37 5.48
C ALA A 148 -4.65 -7.23 6.71
N ALA A 149 -4.19 -6.50 7.74
CA ALA A 149 -5.01 -6.20 8.92
C ALA A 149 -6.25 -5.40 8.55
N LEU A 150 -6.10 -4.34 7.73
CA LEU A 150 -7.20 -3.51 7.26
C LEU A 150 -8.20 -4.29 6.40
N ALA A 151 -7.72 -5.14 5.49
CA ALA A 151 -8.59 -5.97 4.66
C ALA A 151 -9.40 -6.97 5.51
N THR A 152 -8.78 -7.54 6.56
CA THR A 152 -9.46 -8.50 7.44
C THR A 152 -10.55 -7.83 8.28
N THR A 153 -10.34 -6.59 8.74
CA THR A 153 -11.36 -5.84 9.48
C THR A 153 -12.53 -5.45 8.58
N THR A 154 -12.27 -4.94 7.37
CA THR A 154 -13.32 -4.54 6.42
C THR A 154 -14.13 -5.75 5.92
N SER A 155 -13.48 -6.88 5.65
CA SER A 155 -14.21 -8.10 5.27
C SER A 155 -15.12 -8.61 6.38
N ARG A 156 -14.69 -8.57 7.65
CA ARG A 156 -15.55 -8.99 8.77
C ARG A 156 -16.78 -8.10 8.90
N GLU A 157 -16.62 -6.78 8.88
CA GLU A 157 -17.74 -5.84 8.95
C GLU A 157 -18.75 -6.05 7.80
N SER A 158 -18.26 -6.26 6.57
CA SER A 158 -19.13 -6.50 5.41
C SER A 158 -19.97 -7.78 5.50
N VAL A 159 -19.42 -8.84 6.11
CA VAL A 159 -20.13 -10.12 6.29
C VAL A 159 -21.20 -10.01 7.38
N TYR A 160 -20.88 -9.31 8.48
CA TYR A 160 -21.85 -9.04 9.54
C TYR A 160 -23.02 -8.18 9.04
N ASP A 161 -22.74 -7.16 8.22
CA ASP A 161 -23.78 -6.31 7.64
C ASP A 161 -24.69 -7.10 6.68
N ALA A 162 -24.14 -7.98 5.84
CA ALA A 162 -24.94 -8.79 4.91
C ALA A 162 -25.88 -9.77 5.63
N GLN A 163 -25.40 -10.48 6.65
CA GLN A 163 -26.24 -11.38 7.46
C GLN A 163 -27.32 -10.62 8.22
N PHE A 164 -26.99 -9.42 8.71
CA PHE A 164 -27.95 -8.58 9.41
C PHE A 164 -29.03 -8.04 8.47
N VAL A 165 -28.68 -7.59 7.25
CA VAL A 165 -29.65 -7.14 6.23
C VAL A 165 -30.63 -8.26 5.88
N ASN A 166 -30.15 -9.51 5.69
CA ASN A 166 -31.05 -10.65 5.47
C ASN A 166 -32.02 -10.87 6.64
N SER A 167 -31.57 -10.65 7.87
CA SER A 167 -32.42 -10.74 9.06
C SER A 167 -33.47 -9.62 9.10
N VAL A 168 -33.11 -8.41 8.68
CA VAL A 168 -34.03 -7.28 8.52
C VAL A 168 -35.10 -7.60 7.48
N GLU A 169 -34.72 -8.14 6.32
CA GLU A 169 -35.68 -8.53 5.28
C GLU A 169 -36.66 -9.61 5.75
N SER A 170 -36.15 -10.66 6.41
CA SER A 170 -36.99 -11.72 6.96
C SER A 170 -38.01 -11.19 7.98
N VAL A 171 -37.62 -10.20 8.79
CA VAL A 171 -38.50 -9.50 9.71
C VAL A 171 -39.54 -8.65 8.96
N ILE A 172 -39.16 -7.92 7.91
CA ILE A 172 -40.09 -7.11 7.10
C ILE A 172 -41.14 -7.99 6.42
N ARG A 173 -40.76 -9.17 5.93
CA ARG A 173 -41.68 -10.14 5.31
C ARG A 173 -42.58 -10.87 6.31
N GLY A 174 -42.35 -10.69 7.61
CA GLY A 174 -43.09 -11.39 8.66
C GLY A 174 -42.73 -12.87 8.80
N GLU A 175 -41.59 -13.30 8.25
CA GLU A 175 -41.11 -14.68 8.31
C GLU A 175 -40.35 -14.98 9.62
N ALA A 176 -39.80 -13.93 10.25
CA ALA A 176 -39.00 -14.06 11.45
C ALA A 176 -39.84 -14.22 12.72
N GLY A 177 -39.34 -15.03 13.67
CA GLY A 177 -39.97 -15.18 14.98
C GLY A 177 -39.84 -13.93 15.88
N PRO A 178 -40.60 -13.85 16.98
CA PRO A 178 -40.60 -12.68 17.88
C PRO A 178 -39.21 -12.32 18.43
N ALA A 179 -38.41 -13.33 18.81
CA ALA A 179 -37.07 -13.12 19.36
C ALA A 179 -36.12 -12.48 18.34
N THR A 180 -36.09 -13.00 17.10
CA THR A 180 -35.31 -12.42 15.99
C THR A 180 -35.77 -10.99 15.71
N THR A 181 -37.08 -10.76 15.76
CA THR A 181 -37.65 -9.46 15.49
C THR A 181 -37.24 -8.41 16.52
N GLU A 182 -37.27 -8.75 17.81
CA GLU A 182 -36.79 -7.83 18.87
C GLU A 182 -35.28 -7.61 18.78
N HIS A 183 -34.50 -8.65 18.46
CA HIS A 183 -33.07 -8.50 18.23
C HIS A 183 -32.76 -7.54 17.08
N VAL A 184 -33.44 -7.68 15.94
CA VAL A 184 -33.28 -6.79 14.79
C VAL A 184 -33.67 -5.36 15.15
N LEU A 185 -34.80 -5.14 15.83
CA LEU A 185 -35.20 -3.81 16.28
C LEU A 185 -34.16 -3.17 17.20
N HIS A 186 -33.66 -3.92 18.18
CA HIS A 186 -32.63 -3.43 19.10
C HIS A 186 -31.38 -3.01 18.33
N ARG A 187 -30.89 -3.88 17.44
CA ARG A 187 -29.67 -3.62 16.68
C ARG A 187 -29.83 -2.46 15.70
N LEU A 188 -30.96 -2.34 15.02
CA LEU A 188 -31.26 -1.19 14.17
C LEU A 188 -31.26 0.13 14.96
N ARG A 189 -31.76 0.13 16.20
CA ARG A 189 -31.73 1.32 17.06
C ARG A 189 -30.31 1.74 17.42
N GLU A 190 -29.44 0.78 17.75
CA GLU A 190 -28.04 1.07 18.03
C GLU A 190 -27.36 1.70 16.81
N ILE A 191 -27.47 1.04 15.65
CA ILE A 191 -26.80 1.49 14.42
C ILE A 191 -27.30 2.89 14.00
N THR A 192 -28.60 3.14 14.08
CA THR A 192 -29.18 4.43 13.68
C THR A 192 -28.94 5.54 14.71
N ALA A 193 -28.63 5.20 15.96
CA ALA A 193 -28.19 6.16 16.98
C ALA A 193 -26.72 6.53 16.79
N GLU A 194 -25.87 5.57 16.42
CA GLU A 194 -24.45 5.79 16.13
C GLU A 194 -24.23 6.56 14.82
N ASP A 195 -24.95 6.18 13.77
CA ASP A 195 -24.82 6.77 12.43
C ASP A 195 -26.18 7.02 11.78
N PRO A 196 -26.77 8.22 12.00
CA PRO A 196 -28.05 8.59 11.43
C PRO A 196 -28.07 8.71 9.91
N LEU A 197 -26.93 8.64 9.19
CA LEU A 197 -26.89 8.72 7.72
C LEU A 197 -27.12 7.37 7.03
N ARG A 198 -27.11 6.26 7.78
CA ARG A 198 -27.30 4.92 7.21
C ARG A 198 -28.76 4.65 6.86
N GLY A 199 -29.21 5.15 5.71
CA GLY A 199 -30.58 4.99 5.21
C GLY A 199 -31.02 3.54 5.07
N ALA A 200 -30.07 2.63 4.81
CA ALA A 200 -30.31 1.18 4.77
C ALA A 200 -30.81 0.58 6.09
N PHE A 201 -30.67 1.31 7.21
CA PHE A 201 -31.13 0.87 8.54
C PHE A 201 -32.22 1.79 9.10
N ALA A 202 -32.11 3.10 8.88
CA ALA A 202 -33.12 4.06 9.37
C ALA A 202 -34.50 3.84 8.74
N ILE A 203 -34.56 3.61 7.42
CA ILE A 203 -35.82 3.38 6.70
C ILE A 203 -36.49 2.08 7.18
N PRO A 204 -35.82 0.91 7.17
CA PRO A 204 -36.38 -0.33 7.74
C PRO A 204 -36.81 -0.20 9.20
N LEU A 205 -36.01 0.46 10.05
CA LEU A 205 -36.38 0.66 11.45
C LEU A 205 -37.70 1.42 11.58
N SER A 206 -37.83 2.54 10.86
CA SER A 206 -39.06 3.34 10.88
C SER A 206 -40.28 2.54 10.42
N PHE A 207 -40.12 1.73 9.37
CA PHE A 207 -41.18 0.85 8.86
C PHE A 207 -41.60 -0.21 9.89
N LEU A 208 -40.65 -0.88 10.53
CA LEU A 208 -40.93 -1.90 11.55
C LEU A 208 -41.58 -1.31 12.81
N LEU A 209 -41.22 -0.08 13.17
CA LEU A 209 -41.88 0.65 14.26
C LEU A 209 -43.32 1.01 13.89
N ARG A 210 -43.57 1.48 12.66
CA ARG A 210 -44.92 1.75 12.14
C ARG A 210 -45.79 0.49 12.14
N ASN A 211 -45.28 -0.64 11.66
CA ASN A 211 -46.04 -1.91 11.63
C ASN A 211 -46.43 -2.42 13.03
N ARG A 212 -45.73 -1.96 14.08
CA ARG A 212 -46.06 -2.25 15.48
C ARG A 212 -46.92 -1.18 16.16
N GLY A 213 -47.44 -0.21 15.41
CA GLY A 213 -48.22 0.90 15.95
C GLY A 213 -47.41 1.92 16.74
N ARG A 214 -46.07 1.88 16.68
CA ARG A 214 -45.16 2.81 17.38
C ARG A 214 -44.88 4.03 16.52
N LEU A 215 -45.95 4.67 16.05
CA LEU A 215 -45.91 5.74 15.06
C LEU A 215 -45.05 6.96 15.49
N PRO A 216 -45.09 7.45 16.75
CA PRO A 216 -44.22 8.54 17.18
C PRO A 216 -42.73 8.21 17.07
N GLU A 217 -42.33 6.97 17.38
CA GLU A 217 -40.92 6.55 17.26
C GLU A 217 -40.50 6.38 15.80
N ALA A 218 -41.38 5.88 14.95
CA ALA A 218 -41.13 5.78 13.51
C ALA A 218 -40.84 7.17 12.90
N LEU A 219 -41.64 8.17 13.28
CA LEU A 219 -41.45 9.56 12.88
C LEU A 219 -40.13 10.15 13.41
N ASP A 220 -39.79 9.93 14.69
CA ASP A 220 -38.52 10.43 15.23
C ASP A 220 -37.30 9.87 14.49
N VAL A 221 -37.29 8.56 14.20
CA VAL A 221 -36.20 7.91 13.45
C VAL A 221 -36.07 8.52 12.05
N ILE A 222 -37.17 8.67 11.32
CA ILE A 222 -37.11 9.20 9.94
C ILE A 222 -36.74 10.69 9.92
N GLU A 223 -37.18 11.47 10.91
CA GLU A 223 -36.82 12.89 11.02
C GLU A 223 -35.36 13.11 11.40
N ARG A 224 -34.76 12.23 12.22
CA ARG A 224 -33.32 12.27 12.48
C ARG A 224 -32.52 11.95 11.22
N PHE A 225 -32.93 10.93 10.47
CA PHE A 225 -32.30 10.59 9.18
C PHE A 225 -32.37 11.75 8.18
N LEU A 226 -33.55 12.34 7.99
CA LEU A 226 -33.75 13.47 7.08
C LEU A 226 -32.92 14.69 7.48
N ARG A 227 -32.89 15.04 8.78
CA ARG A 227 -32.06 16.15 9.29
C ARG A 227 -30.57 15.90 9.06
N ALA A 228 -30.11 14.66 9.24
CA ALA A 228 -28.71 14.31 8.98
C ALA A 228 -28.35 14.47 7.49
N LYS A 229 -29.21 14.00 6.58
CA LYS A 229 -29.07 14.16 5.13
C LYS A 229 -29.07 15.64 4.70
N GLU A 230 -30.00 16.43 5.24
CA GLU A 230 -30.08 17.88 4.98
C GLU A 230 -28.83 18.62 5.47
N ALA A 231 -28.28 18.24 6.63
CA ALA A 231 -27.07 18.84 7.18
C ALA A 231 -25.83 18.62 6.30
N VAL A 232 -25.79 17.50 5.54
CA VAL A 232 -24.71 17.21 4.58
C VAL A 232 -25.08 17.58 3.13
N GLY A 233 -26.28 18.12 2.89
CA GLY A 233 -26.75 18.54 1.57
C GLY A 233 -27.04 17.40 0.59
N GLU A 234 -27.37 16.21 1.09
CA GLU A 234 -27.59 15.02 0.24
C GLU A 234 -29.10 14.79 0.00
N THR A 235 -29.51 14.83 -1.27
CA THR A 235 -30.90 14.64 -1.72
C THR A 235 -31.00 13.47 -2.71
N ASP A 236 -30.57 12.29 -2.28
CA ASP A 236 -30.57 11.06 -3.08
C ASP A 236 -31.93 10.33 -3.06
N GLU A 237 -32.01 9.20 -3.78
CA GLU A 237 -33.21 8.36 -3.82
C GLU A 237 -33.71 7.97 -2.42
N LYS A 238 -32.78 7.63 -1.51
CA LYS A 238 -33.09 7.28 -0.11
C LYS A 238 -33.67 8.47 0.66
N TYR A 239 -33.20 9.69 0.40
CA TYR A 239 -33.82 10.90 0.94
C TYR A 239 -35.27 11.04 0.46
N GLY A 240 -35.52 10.81 -0.84
CA GLY A 240 -36.88 10.76 -1.41
C GLY A 240 -37.79 9.70 -0.75
N SER A 241 -37.30 8.46 -0.59
CA SER A 241 -38.02 7.38 0.09
C SER A 241 -38.27 7.67 1.58
N ALA A 242 -37.34 8.34 2.26
CA ALA A 242 -37.54 8.75 3.65
C ALA A 242 -38.59 9.85 3.78
N LEU A 243 -38.63 10.82 2.85
CA LEU A 243 -39.72 11.79 2.78
C LEU A 243 -41.06 11.11 2.52
N TYR A 244 -41.10 10.10 1.63
CA TYR A 244 -42.31 9.33 1.36
C TYR A 244 -42.85 8.68 2.64
N ASN A 245 -42.00 7.93 3.34
CA ASN A 245 -42.39 7.28 4.60
C ASN A 245 -42.84 8.29 5.66
N LYS A 246 -42.16 9.44 5.76
CA LYS A 246 -42.58 10.52 6.66
C LYS A 246 -44.00 11.01 6.31
N ALA A 247 -44.30 11.19 5.02
CA ALA A 247 -45.63 11.59 4.58
C ALA A 247 -46.70 10.55 4.95
N CYS A 248 -46.43 9.26 4.72
CA CYS A 248 -47.31 8.16 5.13
C CYS A 248 -47.55 8.17 6.65
N PHE A 249 -46.50 8.34 7.46
CA PHE A 249 -46.63 8.37 8.91
C PHE A 249 -47.42 9.59 9.42
N LEU A 250 -47.27 10.75 8.77
CA LEU A 250 -48.06 11.94 9.07
C LEU A 250 -49.54 11.76 8.68
N ALA A 251 -49.81 11.12 7.54
CA ALA A 251 -51.17 10.80 7.09
C ALA A 251 -51.90 9.84 8.05
N LEU A 252 -51.18 8.83 8.56
CA LEU A 252 -51.67 7.94 9.61
C LEU A 252 -51.94 8.70 10.92
N ARG A 253 -51.03 9.59 11.34
CA ARG A 253 -51.22 10.41 12.54
C ARG A 253 -52.41 11.37 12.42
N PHE A 254 -52.61 11.93 11.23
CA PHE A 254 -53.81 12.71 10.89
C PHE A 254 -55.08 11.85 10.98
N ALA A 255 -55.08 10.64 10.42
CA ALA A 255 -56.23 9.73 10.51
C ALA A 255 -56.60 9.39 11.97
N GLN A 256 -55.61 9.29 12.86
CA GLN A 256 -55.81 9.00 14.28
C GLN A 256 -56.31 10.21 15.08
N SER A 257 -55.85 11.42 14.75
CA SER A 257 -56.04 12.61 15.59
C SER A 257 -57.04 13.64 15.02
N GLY A 258 -57.28 13.62 13.71
CA GLY A 258 -57.99 14.68 12.99
C GLY A 258 -57.23 16.01 12.90
N ASN A 259 -55.94 16.06 13.29
CA ASN A 259 -55.18 17.31 13.34
C ASN A 259 -54.80 17.82 11.93
N ASP A 260 -55.37 18.96 11.55
CA ASP A 260 -55.16 19.64 10.26
C ASP A 260 -53.66 19.93 9.96
N ALA A 261 -52.86 20.17 11.00
CA ALA A 261 -51.42 20.40 10.84
C ALA A 261 -50.69 19.17 10.29
N ASP A 262 -51.07 17.97 10.74
CA ASP A 262 -50.50 16.71 10.24
C ASP A 262 -50.93 16.45 8.80
N ARG A 263 -52.17 16.79 8.44
CA ARG A 263 -52.66 16.70 7.05
C ARG A 263 -51.81 17.56 6.11
N LYS A 264 -51.61 18.83 6.46
CA LYS A 264 -50.80 19.77 5.67
C LYS A 264 -49.35 19.30 5.54
N ALA A 265 -48.74 18.92 6.67
CA ALA A 265 -47.37 18.43 6.69
C ALA A 265 -47.20 17.15 5.85
N ALA A 266 -48.18 16.23 5.87
CA ALA A 266 -48.16 15.02 5.05
C ALA A 266 -48.15 15.37 3.55
N LEU A 267 -49.04 16.26 3.10
CA LEU A 267 -49.16 16.68 1.70
C LEU A 267 -47.89 17.40 1.20
N GLU A 268 -47.37 18.35 1.99
CA GLU A 268 -46.13 19.06 1.66
C GLU A 268 -44.93 18.10 1.59
N THR A 269 -44.85 17.16 2.52
CA THR A 269 -43.77 16.16 2.55
C THR A 269 -43.89 15.19 1.37
N LEU A 270 -45.10 14.77 1.01
CA LEU A 270 -45.37 13.91 -0.13
C LEU A 270 -44.97 14.59 -1.44
N GLU A 271 -45.37 15.85 -1.64
CA GLU A 271 -44.98 16.62 -2.83
C GLU A 271 -43.45 16.73 -2.95
N ARG A 272 -42.75 17.00 -1.83
CA ARG A 272 -41.27 17.01 -1.81
C ARG A 272 -40.69 15.65 -2.17
N SER A 273 -41.24 14.57 -1.64
CA SER A 273 -40.80 13.21 -1.93
C SER A 273 -40.89 12.90 -3.42
N LEU A 274 -42.03 13.20 -4.03
CA LEU A 274 -42.30 12.93 -5.45
C LEU A 274 -41.40 13.76 -6.38
N LYS A 275 -41.02 14.98 -5.99
CA LYS A 275 -40.03 15.78 -6.74
C LYS A 275 -38.62 15.23 -6.69
N VAL A 276 -38.26 14.50 -5.62
CA VAL A 276 -36.92 13.92 -5.44
C VAL A 276 -36.84 12.53 -6.08
N ASN A 277 -37.89 11.73 -5.92
CA ASN A 277 -37.95 10.36 -6.40
C ASN A 277 -39.32 10.09 -7.04
N ASP A 278 -39.37 10.17 -8.37
CA ASP A 278 -40.58 9.96 -9.16
C ASP A 278 -41.13 8.53 -9.02
N ASP A 279 -40.32 7.53 -8.68
CA ASP A 279 -40.77 6.14 -8.53
C ASP A 279 -41.79 5.99 -7.38
N ASN A 280 -41.76 6.93 -6.42
CA ASN A 280 -42.73 6.99 -5.33
C ASN A 280 -44.17 7.23 -5.82
N TRP A 281 -44.38 7.72 -7.04
CA TRP A 281 -45.71 7.81 -7.64
C TRP A 281 -46.41 6.45 -7.72
N THR A 282 -45.64 5.38 -7.97
CA THR A 282 -46.15 4.00 -8.04
C THR A 282 -46.89 3.61 -6.76
N TYR A 283 -46.38 4.05 -5.61
CA TYR A 283 -46.91 3.69 -4.31
C TYR A 283 -47.95 4.72 -3.83
N ALA A 284 -47.69 6.01 -4.03
CA ALA A 284 -48.49 7.10 -3.46
C ALA A 284 -50.00 7.02 -3.80
N LEU A 285 -50.34 6.54 -4.99
CA LEU A 285 -51.72 6.48 -5.46
C LEU A 285 -52.53 5.35 -4.83
N VAL A 286 -51.86 4.26 -4.43
CA VAL A 286 -52.50 3.01 -3.98
C VAL A 286 -52.21 2.67 -2.52
N ASP A 287 -51.23 3.34 -1.89
CA ASP A 287 -50.84 3.08 -0.50
C ASP A 287 -51.98 3.40 0.47
N ASP A 288 -52.29 2.44 1.33
CA ASP A 288 -53.36 2.53 2.31
C ASP A 288 -53.02 3.53 3.44
N ASP A 289 -51.75 3.82 3.67
CA ASP A 289 -51.32 4.82 4.67
C ASP A 289 -51.75 6.23 4.28
N LEU A 290 -51.94 6.46 2.98
CA LEU A 290 -52.39 7.74 2.42
C LEU A 290 -53.91 7.78 2.20
N ALA A 291 -54.66 6.74 2.59
CA ALA A 291 -56.11 6.66 2.34
C ALA A 291 -56.88 7.86 2.91
N SER A 292 -56.47 8.37 4.07
CA SER A 292 -57.09 9.54 4.72
C SER A 292 -56.94 10.84 3.93
N LEU A 293 -56.01 10.89 2.97
CA LEU A 293 -55.74 12.05 2.13
C LEU A 293 -56.41 11.97 0.76
N ARG A 294 -56.89 10.81 0.32
CA ARG A 294 -57.37 10.59 -1.07
C ARG A 294 -58.52 11.53 -1.47
N GLU A 295 -59.36 11.92 -0.51
CA GLU A 295 -60.46 12.84 -0.77
C GLU A 295 -60.07 14.32 -0.71
N ASP A 296 -58.88 14.64 -0.17
CA ASP A 296 -58.37 16.00 -0.06
C ASP A 296 -58.11 16.60 -1.45
N GLN A 297 -58.53 17.85 -1.65
CA GLN A 297 -58.41 18.54 -2.93
C GLN A 297 -56.94 18.74 -3.34
N ALA A 298 -56.05 18.99 -2.38
CA ALA A 298 -54.62 19.13 -2.65
C ALA A 298 -53.99 17.79 -3.04
N PHE A 299 -54.41 16.68 -2.42
CA PHE A 299 -53.98 15.35 -2.84
C PHE A 299 -54.46 15.04 -4.26
N LYS A 300 -55.73 15.31 -4.59
CA LYS A 300 -56.29 15.13 -5.93
C LYS A 300 -55.56 15.98 -6.98
N ALA A 301 -55.23 17.22 -6.64
CA ALA A 301 -54.44 18.09 -7.52
C ALA A 301 -53.02 17.55 -7.74
N LEU A 302 -52.37 17.08 -6.67
CA LEU A 302 -51.06 16.42 -6.73
C LEU A 302 -51.15 15.17 -7.61
N ALA A 303 -52.07 14.24 -7.32
CA ALA A 303 -52.29 13.03 -8.12
C ALA A 303 -52.64 13.31 -9.60
N GLY A 304 -53.32 14.41 -9.90
CA GLY A 304 -53.57 14.87 -11.27
C GLY A 304 -52.30 15.26 -12.03
N SER A 305 -51.23 15.61 -11.32
CA SER A 305 -49.91 15.91 -11.91
C SER A 305 -49.03 14.66 -12.08
N ALA A 306 -49.50 13.48 -11.66
CA ALA A 306 -48.75 12.25 -11.77
C ALA A 306 -48.39 11.93 -13.25
N PRO A 307 -47.17 11.40 -13.51
CA PRO A 307 -46.79 10.93 -14.84
C PRO A 307 -47.80 9.91 -15.40
N ASP A 308 -47.95 9.89 -16.73
CA ASP A 308 -48.89 8.97 -17.40
C ASP A 308 -48.63 7.50 -17.08
N TRP A 309 -47.38 7.13 -16.83
CA TRP A 309 -47.01 5.75 -16.49
C TRP A 309 -47.48 5.34 -15.10
N ALA A 310 -47.53 6.27 -14.14
CA ALA A 310 -47.98 5.99 -12.78
C ALA A 310 -49.50 5.86 -12.69
N ARG A 311 -50.23 6.63 -13.51
CA ARG A 311 -51.71 6.62 -13.53
C ARG A 311 -52.35 5.35 -14.13
N LYS A 312 -51.56 4.47 -14.76
CA LYS A 312 -52.05 3.28 -15.47
C LYS A 312 -52.00 1.99 -14.64
N GLN A 313 -51.48 2.04 -13.41
CA GLN A 313 -51.48 0.92 -12.47
C GLN A 313 -52.79 0.85 -11.70
#